data_AF-A0A7X9KHF8-F1
#
_entry.id   AF-A0A7X9KHF8-F1
#
_cell.length_a   1.000
_cell.length_b   1.000
_cell.length_c   1.000
_cell.angle_alpha   90.00
_cell.angle_beta   90.00
_cell.angle_gamma   90.00
#
_symmetry.space_group_name_H-M   'P 1'
#
loop_
_entity.id
_entity.type
_entity.pdbx_description
1 polymer ?
#
loop_
_entity_poly.entity_id
_entity_poly.type
_entity_poly.pdbx_seq_one_letter_code
_entity_poly.pdbx_strand_id
1 'polypeptide(L)'
;MIAVVVVRAGQLPAGGAEAVAECAGRALLAGSGLAEAAAQLTGIATELTLVELGDFQPAAWAHGLAPLLAHEPAVLLPASPDGRDLAPRLAGLLHRPLYAAATAVGQADIIGEVRRLTPRERSHLQHQLKLRAAVHDCPCFAFQEFHERGMWLFTNEKLVLNRERLK
;
A
#
# COMPACT_ATOMS: atom_id res chain seq x y z
N MET A 1 -3.75 -3.44 -8.35
CA MET A 1 -2.71 -3.01 -7.38
C MET A 1 -1.38 -3.50 -7.92
N ILE A 2 -0.30 -2.75 -7.70
CA ILE A 2 1.06 -3.15 -8.11
C ILE A 2 2.03 -2.92 -6.95
N ALA A 3 2.99 -3.83 -6.78
CA ALA A 3 4.11 -3.64 -5.87
C ALA A 3 5.23 -2.86 -6.56
N VAL A 4 5.81 -1.85 -5.91
CA VAL A 4 7.03 -1.18 -6.39
C VAL A 4 8.16 -1.53 -5.45
N VAL A 5 9.15 -2.25 -5.98
CA VAL A 5 10.26 -2.80 -5.20
C VAL A 5 11.57 -2.21 -5.70
N VAL A 6 12.27 -1.51 -4.81
CA VAL A 6 13.61 -1.01 -5.07
C VAL A 6 14.60 -2.15 -4.89
N VAL A 7 15.36 -2.47 -5.95
CA VAL A 7 16.36 -3.53 -5.98
C VAL A 7 17.74 -2.90 -6.10
N ARG A 8 18.68 -3.36 -5.28
CA ARG A 8 20.08 -2.93 -5.36
C ARG A 8 20.99 -4.13 -5.49
N ALA A 9 21.84 -4.14 -6.52
CA ALA A 9 22.78 -5.23 -6.78
C ALA A 9 22.10 -6.62 -6.77
N GLY A 10 20.89 -6.69 -7.36
CA GLY A 10 20.09 -7.90 -7.46
C GLY A 10 19.53 -8.44 -6.15
N GLN A 11 19.55 -7.66 -5.07
CA GLN A 11 18.97 -8.04 -3.79
C GLN A 11 17.57 -7.44 -3.62
N LEU A 12 16.61 -8.30 -3.28
CA LEU A 12 15.30 -7.85 -2.83
C LEU A 12 15.41 -7.21 -1.44
N PRO A 13 14.72 -6.09 -1.19
CA PRO A 13 14.67 -5.50 0.13
C PRO A 13 13.79 -6.36 1.06
N ALA A 14 13.96 -6.17 2.37
CA ALA A 14 13.09 -6.81 3.36
C ALA A 14 11.62 -6.47 3.11
N GLY A 15 10.74 -7.48 3.07
CA GLY A 15 9.33 -7.32 2.76
C GLY A 15 9.02 -7.22 1.26
N GLY A 16 10.03 -7.29 0.37
CA GLY A 16 9.85 -7.15 -1.07
C GLY A 16 9.02 -8.28 -1.68
N ALA A 17 9.35 -9.54 -1.37
CA ALA A 17 8.62 -10.71 -1.86
C ALA A 17 7.19 -10.74 -1.31
N GLU A 18 7.01 -10.37 -0.04
CA GLU A 18 5.70 -10.25 0.60
C GLU A 18 4.86 -9.15 -0.08
N ALA A 19 5.46 -8.01 -0.44
CA ALA A 19 4.78 -6.96 -1.18
C ALA A 19 4.31 -7.42 -2.58
N VAL A 20 5.14 -8.19 -3.29
CA VAL A 20 4.76 -8.78 -4.57
C VAL A 20 3.61 -9.78 -4.42
N ALA A 21 3.68 -10.64 -3.41
CA ALA A 21 2.62 -11.62 -3.11
C ALA A 21 1.28 -10.93 -2.80
N GLU A 22 1.30 -9.86 -1.99
CA GLU A 22 0.10 -9.08 -1.64
C GLU A 22 -0.53 -8.40 -2.86
N CYS A 23 0.28 -8.06 -3.86
CA CYS A 23 -0.17 -7.53 -5.15
C CYS A 23 -0.56 -8.61 -6.17
N ALA A 24 -0.90 -9.81 -5.70
CA ALA A 24 -1.25 -10.97 -6.53
C ALA A 24 -0.17 -11.30 -7.58
N GLY A 25 1.10 -11.07 -7.24
CA GLY A 25 2.23 -11.36 -8.13
C GLY A 25 2.58 -10.24 -9.12
N ARG A 26 1.86 -9.11 -9.13
CA ARG A 26 2.16 -7.96 -10.01
C ARG A 26 3.18 -7.02 -9.35
N ALA A 27 4.33 -6.82 -9.98
CA ALA A 27 5.34 -5.90 -9.47
C ALA A 27 6.10 -5.13 -10.55
N LEU A 28 6.57 -3.95 -10.16
CA LEU A 28 7.60 -3.18 -10.83
C LEU A 28 8.88 -3.24 -9.99
N LEU A 29 9.94 -3.79 -10.56
CA LEU A 29 11.28 -3.81 -9.95
C LEU A 29 12.09 -2.64 -10.52
N ALA A 30 12.62 -1.79 -9.65
CA ALA A 30 13.38 -0.61 -10.04
C ALA A 30 14.77 -0.62 -9.42
N GLY A 31 15.81 -0.39 -10.22
CA GLY A 31 17.20 -0.33 -9.74
C GLY A 31 18.13 -1.22 -10.56
N SER A 32 19.00 -1.98 -9.88
CA SER A 32 20.09 -2.73 -10.54
C SER A 32 20.12 -4.21 -10.19
N GLY A 33 20.56 -5.06 -11.14
CA GLY A 33 20.59 -6.51 -10.99
C GLY A 33 19.19 -7.14 -11.02
N LEU A 34 18.31 -6.60 -11.87
CA LEU A 34 16.90 -6.97 -11.85
C LEU A 34 16.63 -8.42 -12.26
N ALA A 35 17.52 -9.04 -13.03
CA ALA A 35 17.41 -10.44 -13.43
C ALA A 35 17.56 -11.38 -12.21
N GLU A 36 18.55 -11.13 -11.36
CA GLU A 36 18.79 -11.90 -10.13
C GLU A 36 17.67 -11.70 -9.11
N ALA A 37 17.13 -10.49 -9.03
CA ALA A 37 15.98 -10.20 -8.17
C ALA A 37 14.69 -10.84 -8.69
N ALA A 38 14.46 -10.82 -10.00
CA ALA A 38 13.32 -11.49 -10.62
C ALA A 38 13.36 -13.01 -10.39
N ALA A 39 14.55 -13.63 -10.46
CA ALA A 39 14.71 -15.07 -10.18
C ALA A 39 14.30 -15.44 -8.75
N GLN A 40 14.52 -14.57 -7.76
CA GLN A 40 14.09 -14.78 -6.38
C GLN A 40 12.56 -14.74 -6.20
N LEU A 41 11.82 -14.18 -7.16
CA LEU A 41 10.35 -14.11 -7.14
C LEU A 41 9.69 -15.26 -7.91
N THR A 42 10.46 -16.27 -8.33
CA THR A 42 9.92 -17.46 -9.02
C THR A 42 8.87 -18.15 -8.15
N GLY A 43 7.68 -18.37 -8.70
CA GLY A 43 6.53 -18.96 -7.98
C GLY A 43 5.71 -17.96 -7.16
N ILE A 44 6.12 -16.69 -7.11
CA ILE A 44 5.38 -15.60 -6.45
C ILE A 44 4.91 -14.59 -7.50
N ALA A 45 5.82 -14.11 -8.35
CA ALA A 45 5.50 -13.12 -9.35
C ALA A 45 4.76 -13.73 -10.56
N THR A 46 3.71 -13.05 -10.99
CA THR A 46 2.92 -13.37 -12.19
C THR A 46 3.18 -12.38 -13.31
N GLU A 47 3.51 -11.14 -12.98
CA GLU A 47 3.77 -10.04 -13.91
C GLU A 47 4.88 -9.15 -13.34
N LEU A 48 5.98 -9.01 -14.08
CA LEU A 48 7.12 -8.17 -13.68
C LEU A 48 7.42 -7.14 -14.74
N THR A 49 7.44 -5.88 -14.32
CA THR A 49 8.00 -4.77 -15.10
C THR A 49 9.38 -4.44 -14.52
N LEU A 50 10.41 -4.49 -15.35
CA LEU A 50 11.79 -4.22 -14.94
C LEU A 50 12.21 -2.83 -15.42
N VAL A 51 12.65 -1.96 -14.50
CA VAL A 51 13.11 -0.60 -14.80
C VAL A 51 14.53 -0.43 -14.27
N GLU A 52 15.50 -0.60 -15.16
CA GLU A 52 16.91 -0.36 -14.83
C GLU A 52 17.13 1.13 -14.58
N LEU A 53 17.64 1.45 -13.40
CA LEU A 53 17.96 2.80 -12.96
C LEU A 53 19.38 2.81 -12.41
N GLY A 54 20.07 3.95 -12.54
CA GLY A 54 21.44 4.12 -12.03
C GLY A 54 21.51 4.13 -10.50
N ASP A 55 22.42 4.91 -9.92
CA ASP A 55 22.51 5.00 -8.46
C ASP A 55 21.18 5.46 -7.83
N PHE A 56 20.90 4.94 -6.63
CA PHE A 56 19.65 5.21 -5.93
C PHE A 56 19.49 6.71 -5.65
N GLN A 57 18.56 7.33 -6.37
CA GLN A 57 18.25 8.75 -6.31
C GLN A 57 16.73 8.91 -6.21
N PRO A 58 16.16 8.82 -5.00
CA PRO A 58 14.72 8.59 -4.80
C PRO A 58 13.85 9.70 -5.38
N ALA A 59 14.34 10.96 -5.39
CA ALA A 59 13.63 12.07 -6.03
C ALA A 59 13.57 11.93 -7.57
N ALA A 60 14.70 11.58 -8.21
CA ALA A 60 14.78 11.41 -9.65
C ALA A 60 14.02 10.16 -10.11
N TRP A 61 14.17 9.06 -9.37
CA TRP A 61 13.43 7.82 -9.61
C TRP A 61 11.92 8.03 -9.50
N ALA A 62 11.44 8.74 -8.48
CA ALA A 62 10.01 9.03 -8.34
C ALA A 62 9.45 9.76 -9.57
N HIS A 63 10.19 10.72 -10.15
CA HIS A 63 9.78 11.42 -11.38
C HIS A 63 9.71 10.48 -12.59
N GLY A 64 10.68 9.57 -12.74
CA GLY A 64 10.68 8.60 -13.84
C GLY A 64 9.60 7.52 -13.68
N LEU A 65 9.31 7.11 -12.45
CA LEU A 65 8.37 6.03 -12.15
C LEU A 65 6.91 6.50 -12.07
N ALA A 66 6.64 7.75 -11.68
CA ALA A 66 5.28 8.25 -11.51
C ALA A 66 4.40 8.08 -12.79
N PRO A 67 4.88 8.39 -14.01
CA PRO A 67 4.08 8.15 -15.22
C PRO A 67 3.67 6.69 -15.44
N LEU A 68 4.54 5.74 -15.06
CA LEU A 68 4.26 4.30 -15.18
C LEU A 68 3.19 3.84 -14.18
N LEU A 69 3.05 4.55 -13.06
CA LEU A 69 2.16 4.21 -11.95
C LEU A 69 0.86 5.01 -11.95
N ALA A 70 0.72 5.98 -12.86
CA ALA A 70 -0.39 6.94 -12.88
C ALA A 70 -1.77 6.27 -13.04
N HIS A 71 -1.84 5.13 -13.73
CA HIS A 71 -3.08 4.40 -13.98
C HIS A 71 -3.33 3.27 -12.99
N GLU A 72 -2.36 2.96 -12.13
CA GLU A 72 -2.52 1.87 -11.15
C GLU A 72 -3.47 2.32 -10.03
N PRO A 73 -4.48 1.51 -9.66
CA PRO A 73 -5.48 1.90 -8.66
C PRO A 73 -4.89 1.99 -7.24
N ALA A 74 -3.84 1.22 -6.98
CA ALA A 74 -3.07 1.26 -5.75
C ALA A 74 -1.62 0.82 -6.00
N VAL A 75 -0.69 1.47 -5.30
CA VAL A 75 0.75 1.21 -5.34
C VAL A 75 1.21 0.85 -3.94
N LEU A 76 1.90 -0.28 -3.83
CA LEU A 76 2.37 -0.84 -2.56
C LEU A 76 3.90 -0.87 -2.55
N LEU A 77 4.53 -0.33 -1.51
CA LEU A 77 5.96 -0.37 -1.29
C LEU A 77 6.26 -1.08 0.04
N PRO A 78 7.31 -1.93 0.12
CA PRO A 78 7.76 -2.48 1.39
C PRO A 78 8.23 -1.36 2.33
N ALA A 79 8.09 -1.47 3.65
CA ALA A 79 8.70 -0.49 4.59
C ALA A 79 10.20 -0.67 4.79
N SER A 80 10.90 -1.13 3.77
CA SER A 80 12.35 -1.03 3.70
C SER A 80 12.80 0.45 3.74
N PRO A 81 14.07 0.73 4.06
CA PRO A 81 14.61 2.10 4.01
C PRO A 81 14.34 2.81 2.67
N ASP A 82 14.52 2.09 1.55
CA ASP A 82 14.32 2.65 0.20
C ASP A 82 12.83 2.90 -0.09
N GLY A 83 11.96 1.96 0.32
CA GLY A 83 10.52 2.13 0.19
C GLY A 83 10.00 3.31 1.01
N ARG A 84 10.54 3.52 2.22
CA ARG A 84 10.23 4.66 3.09
C ARG A 84 10.60 6.01 2.49
N ASP A 85 11.66 6.08 1.68
CA ASP A 85 12.08 7.32 1.02
C ASP A 85 11.33 7.54 -0.32
N LEU A 86 11.11 6.47 -1.09
CA LEU A 86 10.45 6.56 -2.40
C LEU A 86 8.94 6.78 -2.29
N ALA A 87 8.28 6.13 -1.32
CA ALA A 87 6.84 6.21 -1.09
C ALA A 87 6.30 7.65 -1.03
N PRO A 88 6.71 8.51 -0.06
CA PRO A 88 6.16 9.86 0.07
C PRO A 88 6.38 10.73 -1.17
N ARG A 89 7.45 10.49 -1.93
CA ARG A 89 7.75 11.22 -3.17
C ARG A 89 6.79 10.82 -4.29
N LEU A 90 6.53 9.53 -4.46
CA LEU A 90 5.53 9.04 -5.40
C LEU A 90 4.12 9.54 -5.02
N ALA A 91 3.78 9.56 -3.74
CA ALA A 91 2.55 10.17 -3.23
C ALA A 91 2.36 11.60 -3.70
N GLY A 92 3.40 12.41 -3.49
CA GLY A 92 3.40 13.83 -3.78
C GLY A 92 3.23 14.09 -5.27
N LEU A 93 3.95 13.34 -6.11
CA LEU A 93 3.88 13.46 -7.57
C LEU A 93 2.56 12.95 -8.16
N LEU A 94 2.00 11.87 -7.60
CA LEU A 94 0.74 11.30 -8.06
C LEU A 94 -0.48 12.00 -7.44
N HIS A 95 -0.27 12.92 -6.50
CA HIS A 95 -1.31 13.56 -5.70
C HIS A 95 -2.23 12.57 -4.97
N ARG A 96 -1.64 11.51 -4.39
CA ARG A 96 -2.36 10.41 -3.71
C ARG A 96 -2.10 10.38 -2.20
N PRO A 97 -3.09 10.00 -1.39
CA PRO A 97 -2.91 9.83 0.05
C PRO A 97 -1.92 8.71 0.37
N LEU A 98 -1.06 8.95 1.36
CA LEU A 98 -0.11 7.99 1.90
C LEU A 98 -0.67 7.28 3.14
N TYR A 99 -0.64 5.94 3.14
CA TYR A 99 -0.88 5.13 4.32
C TYR A 99 0.43 4.48 4.76
N ALA A 100 1.03 5.08 5.79
CA ALA A 100 2.27 4.64 6.39
C ALA A 100 2.09 3.40 7.25
N ALA A 101 3.03 2.45 7.17
CA ALA A 101 3.08 1.26 8.02
C ALA A 101 1.76 0.47 8.08
N ALA A 102 1.04 0.39 6.95
CA ALA A 102 -0.12 -0.46 6.81
C ALA A 102 0.27 -1.93 7.04
N THR A 103 -0.50 -2.63 7.86
CA THR A 103 -0.31 -4.05 8.18
C THR A 103 -1.29 -4.97 7.45
N ALA A 104 -2.27 -4.39 6.75
CA ALA A 104 -3.22 -5.10 5.91
C ALA A 104 -3.70 -4.19 4.77
N VAL A 105 -3.89 -4.78 3.59
CA VAL A 105 -4.50 -4.14 2.43
C VAL A 105 -5.66 -5.01 1.96
N GLY A 106 -6.78 -4.39 1.58
CA GLY A 106 -7.95 -5.13 1.13
C GLY A 106 -8.85 -4.25 0.28
N GLN A 107 -9.57 -4.87 -0.64
CA GLN A 107 -10.60 -4.19 -1.40
C GLN A 107 -11.83 -4.04 -0.49
N ALA A 108 -12.27 -2.80 -0.26
CA ALA A 108 -13.56 -2.56 0.37
C ALA A 108 -14.62 -2.65 -0.72
N ASP A 109 -15.37 -3.75 -0.76
CA ASP A 109 -16.58 -3.82 -1.58
C ASP A 109 -17.59 -2.81 -1.02
N ILE A 110 -17.86 -1.72 -1.74
CA ILE A 110 -18.92 -0.76 -1.38
C ILE A 110 -20.32 -1.31 -1.72
N ILE A 111 -20.42 -2.51 -2.26
CA ILE A 111 -21.67 -3.08 -2.73
C ILE A 111 -22.21 -4.07 -1.69
N GLY A 112 -22.92 -3.55 -0.69
CA GLY A 112 -23.98 -4.35 -0.06
C GLY A 112 -24.19 -4.28 1.45
N GLU A 113 -24.29 -3.11 2.10
CA GLU A 113 -25.04 -3.05 3.36
C GLU A 113 -25.59 -1.65 3.73
N VAL A 114 -26.52 -1.14 2.92
CA VAL A 114 -27.41 -0.01 3.31
C VAL A 114 -28.89 -0.42 3.23
N ARG A 115 -29.19 -1.69 3.46
CA ARG A 115 -30.58 -2.18 3.56
C ARG A 115 -30.77 -3.08 4.78
N ARG A 116 -30.73 -2.46 5.96
CA ARG A 116 -31.66 -2.68 7.09
C ARG A 116 -31.27 -1.81 8.29
N LEU A 117 -31.19 -0.49 8.10
CA LEU A 117 -31.20 0.43 9.24
C LEU A 117 -32.60 0.98 9.41
N THR A 118 -33.19 0.70 10.57
CA THR A 118 -34.47 1.25 11.00
C THR A 118 -34.38 2.79 11.10
N PRO A 119 -35.50 3.52 11.03
CA PRO A 119 -35.49 4.99 11.13
C PRO A 119 -34.80 5.53 12.40
N ARG A 120 -34.83 4.78 13.50
CA ARG A 120 -34.13 5.15 14.75
C ARG A 120 -32.60 5.07 14.63
N GLU A 121 -32.08 4.03 13.98
CA GLU A 121 -30.63 3.85 13.79
C GLU A 121 -30.05 4.88 12.82
N ARG A 122 -30.86 5.30 11.83
CA ARG A 122 -30.49 6.35 10.86
C ARG A 122 -30.35 7.73 11.51
N SER A 123 -31.23 8.06 12.46
CA SER A 123 -31.18 9.33 13.21
C SER A 123 -29.98 9.37 14.17
N HIS A 124 -29.63 8.23 14.77
CA HIS A 124 -28.46 8.10 15.65
C HIS A 124 -27.13 8.23 14.88
N LEU A 125 -27.04 7.64 13.67
CA LEU A 125 -25.90 7.78 12.77
C LEU A 125 -25.73 9.20 12.21
N GLN A 126 -26.82 9.88 11.88
CA GLN A 126 -26.76 11.30 11.45
C GLN A 126 -26.29 12.24 12.58
N HIS A 127 -26.60 11.91 13.83
CA HIS A 127 -26.09 12.66 14.98
C HIS A 127 -24.61 12.34 15.26
N GLN A 128 -24.19 11.07 15.13
CA GLN A 128 -22.79 10.66 15.31
C GLN A 128 -21.85 11.13 14.19
N LEU A 129 -22.32 11.20 12.94
CA LEU A 129 -21.53 11.74 11.81
C LEU A 129 -21.31 13.25 11.93
N LYS A 130 -22.23 13.99 12.57
CA LYS A 130 -22.01 15.40 12.91
C LYS A 130 -21.01 15.59 14.06
N LEU A 131 -20.88 14.62 14.96
CA LEU A 131 -19.96 14.66 16.10
C LEU A 131 -18.55 14.13 15.76
N ARG A 132 -18.39 13.26 14.76
CA ARG A 132 -17.07 12.75 14.30
C ARG A 132 -16.26 13.70 13.43
N ALA A 133 -16.81 14.86 13.04
CA ALA A 133 -16.02 15.94 12.47
C ALA A 133 -15.20 16.72 13.52
N ALA A 134 -15.37 16.44 14.82
CA ALA A 134 -14.91 17.36 15.87
C ALA A 134 -13.92 16.82 16.92
N VAL A 135 -13.75 15.51 17.17
CA VAL A 135 -12.97 15.09 18.35
C VAL A 135 -12.17 13.79 18.10
N HIS A 136 -10.85 13.91 18.20
CA HIS A 136 -9.88 12.86 18.52
C HIS A 136 -10.20 12.25 19.90
N ASP A 137 -10.18 10.91 20.03
CA ASP A 137 -9.47 10.14 21.07
C ASP A 137 -10.09 8.76 21.41
N CYS A 138 -9.24 7.72 21.32
CA CYS A 138 -9.19 6.44 22.10
C CYS A 138 -10.43 5.50 22.15
N PRO A 139 -10.36 4.23 22.63
CA PRO A 139 -9.25 3.46 23.23
C PRO A 139 -9.12 1.97 22.74
N CYS A 140 -8.07 1.29 23.25
CA CYS A 140 -7.88 -0.15 23.55
C CYS A 140 -8.37 -1.28 22.59
N PHE A 141 -7.46 -2.19 22.20
CA PHE A 141 -7.45 -3.62 22.59
C PHE A 141 -6.21 -4.33 21.97
N ALA A 142 -5.60 -5.23 22.74
CA ALA A 142 -4.26 -5.78 22.50
C ALA A 142 -4.28 -7.26 22.08
N PHE A 143 -3.14 -7.70 21.51
CA PHE A 143 -2.67 -9.06 21.17
C PHE A 143 -3.17 -9.65 19.84
N GLN A 144 -2.34 -10.14 18.91
CA GLN A 144 -1.07 -10.89 19.09
C GLN A 144 -0.10 -10.72 17.88
N GLU A 145 1.12 -10.26 18.18
CA GLU A 145 2.41 -10.31 17.47
C GLU A 145 2.48 -10.49 15.93
N PHE A 146 2.60 -9.36 15.22
CA PHE A 146 3.40 -9.26 13.99
C PHE A 146 4.28 -8.01 14.11
N HIS A 147 5.28 -8.10 14.98
CA HIS A 147 6.23 -7.01 15.20
C HIS A 147 7.14 -6.87 13.96
N GLU A 148 7.30 -5.63 13.46
CA GLU A 148 8.41 -5.10 12.63
C GLU A 148 8.26 -4.89 11.10
N ARG A 149 7.13 -5.18 10.44
CA ARG A 149 7.04 -5.12 8.94
C ARG A 149 5.89 -4.29 8.38
N GLY A 150 5.84 -2.98 8.64
CA GLY A 150 4.85 -2.11 7.99
C GLY A 150 5.00 -2.10 6.46
N MET A 151 3.97 -1.74 5.72
CA MET A 151 4.02 -1.49 4.26
C MET A 151 3.50 -0.08 3.97
N TRP A 152 3.90 0.52 2.85
CA TRP A 152 3.47 1.87 2.45
C TRP A 152 2.53 1.76 1.26
N LEU A 153 1.30 2.23 1.43
CA LEU A 153 0.24 2.10 0.44
C LEU A 153 -0.19 3.48 -0.06
N PHE A 154 -0.41 3.60 -1.35
CA PHE A 154 -1.08 4.75 -1.97
C PHE A 154 -2.21 4.25 -2.84
N THR A 155 -3.35 4.90 -2.79
CA THR A 155 -4.53 4.51 -3.57
C THR A 155 -5.20 5.72 -4.21
N ASN A 156 -5.91 5.46 -5.31
CA ASN A 156 -6.67 6.43 -6.07
C ASN A 156 -8.13 6.59 -5.58
N GLU A 157 -8.60 5.74 -4.66
CA GLU A 157 -9.95 5.83 -4.08
C GLU A 157 -9.88 5.65 -2.56
N LYS A 158 -10.90 6.14 -1.85
CA LYS A 158 -10.99 6.01 -0.37
C LYS A 158 -10.87 4.53 0.04
N LEU A 159 -9.68 4.09 0.41
CA LEU A 159 -9.50 2.81 1.08
C LEU A 159 -10.10 2.95 2.48
N VAL A 160 -11.25 2.30 2.67
CA VAL A 160 -11.71 1.96 4.01
C VAL A 160 -10.85 0.79 4.46
N LEU A 161 -9.92 1.04 5.38
CA LEU A 161 -9.22 0.00 6.13
C LEU A 161 -10.28 -0.84 6.82
N ASN A 162 -10.56 -2.03 6.27
CA ASN A 162 -11.63 -2.88 6.75
C ASN A 162 -11.25 -3.45 8.12
N ARG A 163 -12.01 -3.05 9.15
CA ARG A 163 -11.81 -3.39 10.55
C ARG A 163 -12.39 -4.76 10.94
N GLU A 164 -12.96 -5.51 9.98
CA GLU A 164 -13.75 -6.73 10.27
C GLU A 164 -13.01 -8.07 10.20
N ARG A 165 -11.67 -8.07 10.03
CA ARG A 165 -10.87 -9.29 10.18
C ARG A 165 -10.11 -9.39 11.51
N LEU A 166 -10.56 -8.64 12.52
CA LEU A 166 -10.13 -8.78 13.91
C LEU A 166 -11.14 -9.70 14.62
N LYS A 167 -10.93 -11.02 14.52
CA LYS A 167 -11.48 -11.96 15.51
C LYS A 167 -10.58 -11.95 16.74
#